data_AF-A0A4Q6BVP8-F1
#
_entry.id   AF-A0A4Q6BVP8-F1
#
_cell.length_a   1.000
_cell.length_b   1.000
_cell.length_c   1.000
_cell.angle_alpha   90.00
_cell.angle_beta   90.00
_cell.angle_gamma   90.00
#
_symmetry.space_group_name_H-M   'P 1'
#
loop_
_entity.id
_entity.type
_entity.pdbx_description
1 polymer ?
#
loop_
_entity_poly.entity_id
_entity_poly.type
_entity_poly.pdbx_seq_one_letter_code
_entity_poly.pdbx_strand_id
1 'polypeptide(L)'
;LQGGHFFEPPDAHKGNVARALFYFSVRYNIKIDPIEENFLKAWNKADPVDQEESGRNEAIMKIQGNRNPFVDFPELADSIGDF
;
A
#
# COMPACT_ATOMS: atom_id res chain seq x y z
N LEU A 1 21.48 1.73 21.64
CA LEU A 1 20.48 1.46 20.59
C LEU A 1 19.11 1.66 21.25
N GLN A 2 18.50 2.85 21.11
CA GLN A 2 17.18 3.10 21.69
C GLN A 2 16.13 2.39 20.83
N GLY A 3 15.28 1.60 21.47
CA GLY A 3 14.31 0.73 20.80
C GLY A 3 13.19 1.52 20.13
N GLY A 4 13.20 1.53 18.79
CA GLY A 4 12.02 1.85 18.02
C GLY A 4 11.01 0.72 18.12
N HIS A 5 9.72 1.05 18.21
CA HIS A 5 8.64 0.08 18.00
C HIS A 5 8.55 -0.20 16.50
N PHE A 6 9.29 -1.20 16.03
CA PHE A 6 9.18 -1.68 14.65
C PHE A 6 8.01 -2.67 14.57
N PHE A 7 7.13 -2.44 13.60
CA PHE A 7 6.06 -3.37 13.27
C PHE A 7 6.33 -3.92 11.87
N GLU A 8 6.25 -5.25 11.74
CA GLU A 8 6.35 -5.94 10.47
C GLU A 8 5.10 -6.83 10.30
N PRO A 9 4.29 -6.63 9.26
CA PRO A 9 3.16 -7.50 9.00
C PRO A 9 3.62 -8.89 8.50
N PRO A 10 2.76 -9.92 8.61
CA PRO A 10 3.02 -11.22 7.98
C PRO A 10 3.33 -11.07 6.48
N ASP A 11 4.16 -11.95 5.94
CA ASP A 11 4.61 -11.87 4.55
C ASP A 11 3.45 -11.79 3.54
N ALA A 12 2.40 -12.58 3.75
CA ALA A 12 1.20 -12.62 2.91
C ALA A 12 0.27 -11.39 3.03
N HIS A 13 0.67 -10.36 3.79
CA HIS A 13 -0.08 -9.12 3.97
C HIS A 13 0.75 -7.86 3.75
N LYS A 14 2.05 -8.00 3.46
CA LYS A 14 2.97 -6.88 3.26
C LYS A 14 2.51 -5.97 2.12
N GLY A 15 2.04 -6.55 1.02
CA GLY A 15 1.58 -5.82 -0.16
C GLY A 15 0.29 -5.07 0.11
N ASN A 16 -0.65 -5.71 0.81
CA ASN A 16 -1.92 -5.09 1.21
C ASN A 16 -1.68 -3.83 2.05
N VAL A 17 -0.75 -3.89 3.00
CA VAL A 17 -0.36 -2.75 3.84
C VAL A 17 0.29 -1.65 3.00
N ALA A 18 1.23 -2.01 2.12
CA ALA A 18 1.90 -1.06 1.25
C ALA A 18 0.92 -0.28 0.36
N ARG A 19 0.03 -0.98 -0.34
CA ARG A 19 -0.96 -0.37 -1.23
C ARG A 19 -1.96 0.49 -0.47
N ALA A 20 -2.32 0.13 0.76
CA ALA A 20 -3.16 0.97 1.62
C ALA A 20 -2.45 2.29 1.98
N LEU A 21 -1.18 2.22 2.40
CA LEU A 21 -0.40 3.40 2.77
C LEU A 21 -0.14 4.34 1.58
N PHE A 22 0.20 3.80 0.40
CA PHE A 22 0.33 4.60 -0.83
C PHE A 22 -0.98 5.32 -1.19
N TYR A 23 -2.12 4.65 -1.04
CA TYR A 23 -3.42 5.28 -1.24
C TYR A 23 -3.67 6.43 -0.26
N PHE A 24 -3.40 6.23 1.03
CA PHE A 24 -3.60 7.28 2.03
C PHE A 24 -2.69 8.48 1.79
N SER A 25 -1.41 8.23 1.47
CA SER A 25 -0.46 9.27 1.12
C SER A 25 -0.99 10.13 -0.04
N VAL A 26 -1.34 9.52 -1.18
CA VAL A 26 -1.80 10.27 -2.36
C VAL A 26 -3.15 10.95 -2.11
N ARG A 27 -4.09 10.26 -1.45
CA ARG A 27 -5.47 10.76 -1.29
C ARG A 27 -5.56 11.92 -0.30
N TYR A 28 -4.72 11.92 0.73
CA TYR A 28 -4.78 12.84 1.85
C TYR A 28 -3.51 13.69 2.01
N ASN A 29 -2.55 13.57 1.09
CA ASN A 29 -1.28 14.28 1.09
C ASN A 29 -0.48 14.06 2.40
N ILE A 30 -0.44 12.81 2.87
CA ILE A 30 0.31 12.39 4.05
C ILE A 30 1.67 11.88 3.58
N LYS A 31 2.75 12.54 4.02
CA LYS A 31 4.11 12.16 3.63
C LYS A 31 4.54 10.84 4.24
N ILE A 32 5.21 10.02 3.43
CA ILE A 32 5.86 8.79 3.84
C ILE A 32 7.36 9.08 3.99
N ASP A 33 7.98 8.60 5.07
CA ASP A 33 9.42 8.74 5.21
C ASP A 33 10.15 7.98 4.07
N PRO A 34 11.20 8.53 3.43
CA PRO A 34 11.85 7.86 2.31
C PRO A 34 12.39 6.46 2.62
N ILE A 35 12.77 6.18 3.87
CA ILE A 35 13.20 4.83 4.28
C ILE A 35 11.98 3.91 4.30
N GLU A 36 10.87 4.34 4.90
CA GLU A 36 9.61 3.60 4.91
C GLU A 36 9.10 3.34 3.48
N GLU A 37 9.12 4.35 2.60
CA GLU A 37 8.70 4.22 1.21
C GLU A 37 9.46 3.10 0.48
N ASN A 38 10.77 2.98 0.70
CA ASN A 38 11.58 1.90 0.13
C ASN A 38 11.12 0.51 0.59
N PHE A 39 10.78 0.36 1.87
CA PHE A 39 10.23 -0.90 2.39
C PHE A 39 8.86 -1.19 1.80
N LEU A 40 7.97 -0.19 1.73
CA LEU A 40 6.63 -0.37 1.16
C LEU A 40 6.70 -0.74 -0.33
N LYS A 41 7.62 -0.15 -1.11
CA LYS A 41 7.86 -0.52 -2.51
C LYS A 41 8.34 -1.96 -2.65
N ALA A 42 9.23 -2.41 -1.77
CA ALA A 42 9.68 -3.79 -1.74
C ALA A 42 8.55 -4.75 -1.36
N TRP A 43 7.74 -4.38 -0.36
CA TRP A 43 6.60 -5.16 0.11
C TRP A 43 5.50 -5.31 -0.95
N ASN A 44 5.19 -4.24 -1.68
CA ASN A 44 4.25 -4.27 -2.79
C ASN A 44 4.66 -5.26 -3.90
N LYS A 45 5.97 -5.42 -4.13
CA LYS A 45 6.51 -6.38 -5.11
C LYS A 45 6.58 -7.81 -4.58
N ALA A 46 6.89 -7.96 -3.29
CA ALA A 46 7.04 -9.26 -2.65
C ALA A 46 5.69 -9.98 -2.43
N ASP A 47 4.62 -9.21 -2.25
CA ASP A 47 3.25 -9.70 -2.02
C ASP A 47 2.29 -9.09 -3.07
N PRO A 48 2.20 -9.69 -4.27
CA PRO A 48 1.33 -9.23 -5.34
C PRO A 48 -0.15 -9.22 -4.95
N VAL A 49 -0.94 -8.39 -5.62
CA VAL A 49 -2.39 -8.36 -5.43
C VAL A 49 -3.00 -9.73 -5.74
N ASP A 50 -3.85 -10.22 -4.83
CA ASP A 50 -4.61 -11.45 -5.00
C ASP A 50 -6.11 -11.20 -5.24
N GLN A 51 -6.86 -12.29 -5.41
CA GLN A 51 -8.31 -12.22 -5.63
C GLN A 51 -9.07 -11.70 -4.41
N GLU A 52 -8.60 -11.95 -3.20
CA GLU A 52 -9.27 -11.49 -1.99
C GLU A 52 -9.17 -9.97 -1.90
N GLU A 53 -7.97 -9.43 -2.09
CA GLU A 53 -7.73 -7.98 -2.07
C GLU A 53 -8.47 -7.27 -3.20
N SER A 54 -8.42 -7.81 -4.42
CA SER A 54 -9.15 -7.28 -5.57
C SER A 54 -10.67 -7.27 -5.33
N GLY A 55 -11.21 -8.39 -4.82
CA GLY A 55 -12.62 -8.53 -4.49
C GLY A 55 -13.06 -7.56 -3.41
N ARG A 56 -12.20 -7.33 -2.41
CA ARG A 56 -12.43 -6.32 -1.35
C ARG A 56 -12.41 -4.89 -1.92
N ASN A 57 -11.49 -4.55 -2.81
CA ASN A 57 -11.43 -3.22 -3.44
C ASN A 57 -12.71 -2.94 -4.26
N GLU A 58 -13.17 -3.93 -5.02
CA GLU A 58 -14.43 -3.87 -5.78
C GLU A 58 -15.67 -3.71 -4.88
N ALA A 59 -15.74 -4.46 -3.77
CA ALA A 59 -16.83 -4.35 -2.81
C ALA A 59 -16.86 -2.97 -2.12
N ILE A 60 -15.70 -2.45 -1.74
CA ILE A 60 -15.57 -1.12 -1.14
C ILE A 60 -15.98 -0.03 -2.15
N MET A 61 -15.56 -0.14 -3.41
CA MET A 61 -15.95 0.81 -4.46
C MET A 61 -17.46 0.92 -4.61
N LYS A 62 -18.19 -0.20 -4.58
CA LYS A 62 -19.66 -0.22 -4.67
C LYS A 62 -20.35 0.53 -3.53
N ILE A 63 -19.70 0.62 -2.37
CA ILE A 63 -20.23 1.25 -1.16
C ILE A 63 -19.79 2.71 -1.05
N GLN A 64 -18.51 2.99 -1.24
CA GLN A 64 -17.89 4.30 -0.99
C GLN A 64 -17.76 5.17 -2.25
N GLY A 65 -17.87 4.58 -3.44
CA GLY A 65 -17.71 5.28 -4.72
C GLY A 65 -16.26 5.58 -5.11
N ASN A 66 -15.27 5.19 -4.30
CA ASN A 66 -13.84 5.32 -4.58
C ASN A 66 -13.14 3.96 -4.51
N ARG A 67 -11.98 3.87 -5.17
CA ARG A 67 -11.18 2.66 -5.29
C ARG A 67 -9.74 2.97 -4.93
N ASN A 68 -9.03 2.00 -4.38
CA ASN A 68 -7.58 2.12 -4.20
C ASN A 68 -6.88 1.81 -5.53
N PRO A 69 -6.32 2.81 -6.23
CA PRO A 69 -5.68 2.60 -7.53
C PRO A 69 -4.42 1.73 -7.43
N PHE A 70 -3.80 1.61 -6.26
CA PHE A 70 -2.62 0.76 -6.07
C PHE A 70 -2.97 -0.73 -5.97
N VAL A 71 -4.24 -1.08 -5.68
CA VAL A 71 -4.72 -2.47 -5.81
C VAL A 71 -4.99 -2.81 -7.28
N ASP A 72 -5.44 -1.84 -8.06
CA ASP A 72 -5.77 -2.06 -9.47
C ASP A 72 -4.55 -1.99 -10.39
N PHE A 73 -3.60 -1.13 -10.04
CA PHE A 73 -2.38 -0.81 -10.78
C PHE A 73 -1.19 -0.73 -9.80
N PRO A 74 -0.70 -1.87 -9.26
CA PRO A 74 0.38 -1.89 -8.27
C PRO A 74 1.67 -1.19 -8.73
N GLU A 75 1.90 -1.12 -10.05
CA GLU A 75 3.02 -0.44 -10.68
C GLU A 75 3.02 1.08 -10.51
N LEU A 76 1.89 1.68 -10.12
CA LEU A 76 1.84 3.11 -9.77
C LEU A 76 2.78 3.43 -8.60
N ALA A 77 3.05 2.45 -7.72
CA ALA A 77 4.04 2.61 -6.65
C ALA A 77 5.41 2.99 -7.20
N ASP A 78 5.84 2.44 -8.34
CA ASP A 78 7.14 2.77 -8.96
C ASP A 78 7.08 4.05 -9.82
N SER A 79 5.89 4.43 -10.28
CA SER A 79 5.68 5.59 -11.16
C SER A 79 5.55 6.91 -10.38
N ILE A 80 5.27 6.84 -9.09
CA ILE A 80 5.14 7.99 -8.19
C ILE A 80 6.41 8.06 -7.33
N GLY A 81 7.02 9.24 -7.31
CA GLY A 81 8.27 9.51 -6.60
C GLY A 81 8.13 10.42 -5.37
N ASP A 82 6.91 10.87 -5.06
CA ASP A 82 6.62 11.72 -3.90
C ASP A 82 5.37 11.20 -3.20
N PHE A 83 5.58 10.40 -2.15
CA PHE A 83 4.53 9.88 -1.27
C PHE A 83 4.48 10.63 0.06
#